data_AF-A0A514CLF1-F1
#
_entry.id   AF-A0A514CLF1-F1
#
_cell.length_a   1.000
_cell.length_b   1.000
_cell.length_c   1.000
_cell.angle_alpha   90.00
_cell.angle_beta   90.00
_cell.angle_gamma   90.00
#
_symmetry.space_group_name_H-M   'P 1'
#
loop_
_entity.id
_entity.type
_entity.pdbx_description
1 polymer ?
#
loop_
_entity_poly.entity_id
_entity_poly.type
_entity_poly.pdbx_seq_one_letter_code
_entity_poly.pdbx_strand_id
1 'polypeptide(L)'
;MLKFFPSSFFTPPRSLAHRLFGTDKKELLNSILDLTDTLFTKWAVIQLVKWKNRKRIENLIKISGTKDKLNPASNIDKNTYLIVNGEHFMIVDKADEISQLINQQLPLLFTDQ
;
A
#
# COMPACT_ATOMS: atom_id res chain seq x y z
N MET A 1 2.36 0.82 22.79
CA MET A 1 0.92 0.67 22.49
C MET A 1 0.66 -0.58 21.62
N LEU A 2 0.90 -0.58 20.30
CA LEU A 2 0.56 -1.72 19.40
C LEU A 2 1.13 -3.11 19.77
N LYS A 3 2.30 -3.18 20.41
CA LYS A 3 2.88 -4.47 20.87
C LYS A 3 1.96 -5.24 21.83
N PHE A 4 1.17 -4.51 22.62
CA PHE A 4 0.29 -5.06 23.65
C PHE A 4 -1.10 -5.43 23.13
N PHE A 5 -1.45 -5.09 21.89
CA PHE A 5 -2.73 -5.52 21.30
C PHE A 5 -2.72 -7.00 20.96
N PRO A 6 -3.82 -7.74 21.19
CA PRO A 6 -3.95 -9.12 20.72
C PRO A 6 -3.75 -9.23 19.20
N SER A 7 -3.25 -10.38 18.72
CA SER A 7 -3.07 -10.61 17.29
C SER A 7 -4.39 -10.52 16.52
N SER A 8 -5.52 -10.92 17.12
CA SER A 8 -6.85 -10.84 16.50
C SER A 8 -7.28 -9.44 16.06
N PHE A 9 -6.72 -8.36 16.63
CA PHE A 9 -6.98 -6.99 16.17
C PHE A 9 -6.40 -6.70 14.78
N PHE A 10 -5.49 -7.54 14.30
CA PHE A 10 -4.88 -7.45 12.97
C PHE A 10 -5.59 -8.33 11.93
N THR A 11 -6.72 -8.93 12.32
CA THR A 11 -7.63 -9.66 11.42
C THR A 11 -8.96 -8.91 11.37
N PRO A 12 -9.11 -7.89 10.50
CA PRO A 12 -10.35 -7.12 10.43
C PRO A 12 -11.51 -8.00 9.94
N PRO A 13 -12.76 -7.73 10.37
CA PRO A 13 -13.93 -8.34 9.78
C PRO A 13 -13.97 -8.13 8.26
N ARG A 14 -14.51 -9.09 7.50
CA ARG A 14 -14.45 -9.08 6.02
C ARG A 14 -15.03 -7.81 5.40
N SER A 15 -16.16 -7.33 5.91
CA SER A 15 -16.78 -6.08 5.45
C SER A 15 -15.87 -4.86 5.65
N LEU A 16 -15.17 -4.80 6.79
CA LEU A 16 -14.21 -3.75 7.07
C LEU A 16 -12.99 -3.88 6.17
N ALA A 17 -12.47 -5.09 5.97
CA ALA A 17 -11.36 -5.36 5.06
C ALA A 17 -11.70 -4.91 3.63
N HIS A 18 -12.87 -5.29 3.10
CA HIS A 18 -13.31 -4.88 1.77
C HIS A 18 -13.40 -3.36 1.63
N ARG A 19 -13.89 -2.65 2.67
CA ARG A 19 -13.96 -1.19 2.66
C ARG A 19 -12.57 -0.53 2.70
N LEU A 20 -11.68 -1.05 3.54
CA LEU A 20 -10.32 -0.52 3.74
C LEU A 20 -9.45 -0.76 2.51
N PHE A 21 -9.55 -1.93 1.90
CA PHE A 21 -8.79 -2.29 0.70
C PHE A 21 -9.40 -1.70 -0.58
N GLY A 22 -10.73 -1.50 -0.61
CA GLY A 22 -11.45 -0.79 -1.66
C GLY A 22 -11.39 -1.47 -3.02
N THR A 23 -11.75 -2.76 -3.08
CA THR A 23 -11.71 -3.58 -4.30
C THR A 23 -13.00 -4.34 -4.56
N ASP A 24 -13.30 -4.54 -5.84
CA ASP A 24 -14.35 -5.46 -6.30
C ASP A 24 -13.86 -6.92 -6.37
N LYS A 25 -12.54 -7.16 -6.33
CA LYS A 25 -11.91 -8.49 -6.31
C LYS A 25 -11.94 -9.11 -4.90
N LYS A 26 -13.13 -9.13 -4.29
CA LYS A 26 -13.35 -9.54 -2.89
C LYS A 26 -12.93 -10.98 -2.61
N GLU A 27 -13.11 -11.89 -3.56
CA GLU A 27 -12.71 -13.29 -3.40
C GLU A 27 -11.20 -13.42 -3.29
N LEU A 28 -10.45 -12.78 -4.19
CA LEU A 28 -8.99 -12.73 -4.13
C LEU A 28 -8.50 -12.11 -2.82
N LEU A 29 -9.07 -10.98 -2.43
CA LEU A 29 -8.75 -10.33 -1.16
C LEU A 29 -9.04 -11.26 0.03
N ASN A 30 -10.15 -11.98 0.02
CA ASN A 30 -10.48 -12.94 1.07
C ASN A 30 -9.44 -14.06 1.14
N SER A 31 -9.06 -14.65 0.00
CA SER A 31 -8.04 -15.70 -0.07
C SER A 31 -6.68 -15.23 0.46
N ILE A 32 -6.25 -14.01 0.12
CA ILE A 32 -5.02 -13.42 0.67
C ILE A 32 -5.11 -13.34 2.18
N LEU A 33 -6.22 -12.80 2.70
CA LEU A 33 -6.44 -12.63 4.15
C LEU A 33 -6.57 -13.97 4.88
N ASP A 34 -7.12 -15.02 4.25
CA ASP A 34 -7.22 -16.37 4.82
C ASP A 34 -5.84 -17.05 4.92
N LEU A 35 -4.96 -16.79 3.96
CA LEU A 35 -3.60 -17.34 3.91
C LEU A 35 -2.58 -16.51 4.70
N THR A 36 -2.95 -15.31 5.15
CA THR A 36 -2.06 -14.40 5.85
C THR A 36 -1.91 -14.81 7.32
N ASP A 37 -0.66 -14.99 7.77
CA ASP A 37 -0.38 -15.19 9.19
C ASP A 37 -0.61 -13.90 9.99
N THR A 38 -1.54 -13.95 10.93
CA THR A 38 -1.88 -12.83 11.81
C THR A 38 -0.73 -12.43 12.74
N LEU A 39 0.13 -13.37 13.17
CA LEU A 39 1.30 -13.04 13.98
C LEU A 39 2.31 -12.22 13.17
N PHE A 40 2.59 -12.65 11.95
CA PHE A 40 3.40 -11.89 11.01
C PHE A 40 2.78 -10.52 10.71
N THR A 41 1.47 -10.44 10.47
CA THR A 41 0.77 -9.18 10.20
C THR A 41 0.92 -8.18 11.34
N LYS A 42 0.67 -8.63 12.58
CA LYS A 42 0.88 -7.81 13.79
C LYS A 42 2.32 -7.31 13.85
N TRP A 43 3.29 -8.20 13.65
CA TRP A 43 4.71 -7.81 13.66
C TRP A 43 5.01 -6.77 12.57
N ALA A 44 4.56 -6.98 11.33
CA ALA A 44 4.81 -6.10 10.20
C ALA A 44 4.22 -4.71 10.41
N VAL A 45 2.98 -4.60 10.89
CA VAL A 45 2.35 -3.30 11.23
C VAL A 45 3.12 -2.59 12.33
N ILE A 46 3.61 -3.31 13.35
CA ILE A 46 4.44 -2.72 14.40
C ILE A 46 5.75 -2.18 13.82
N GLN A 47 6.40 -2.90 12.89
CA GLN A 47 7.61 -2.40 12.24
C GLN A 47 7.33 -1.16 11.40
N LEU A 48 6.27 -1.19 10.58
CA LEU A 48 5.86 -0.09 9.72
C LEU A 48 5.62 1.20 10.51
N VAL A 49 4.81 1.14 11.58
CA VAL A 49 4.46 2.31 12.40
C VAL A 49 5.66 2.84 13.19
N LYS A 50 6.60 1.96 13.58
CA LYS A 50 7.80 2.36 14.33
C LYS A 50 8.97 2.76 13.44
N TRP A 51 8.84 2.60 12.13
CA TRP A 51 9.91 2.88 11.19
C TRP A 51 10.30 4.36 11.24
N LYS A 52 11.56 4.63 11.58
CA LYS A 52 12.14 5.99 11.62
C LYS A 52 13.12 6.14 10.46
N ASN A 53 12.60 6.37 9.26
CA ASN A 53 13.45 6.73 8.13
C ASN A 53 14.14 8.08 8.43
N ARG A 54 15.46 8.16 8.23
CA ARG A 54 16.24 9.40 8.37
C ARG A 54 16.90 9.85 7.07
N LYS A 55 16.76 9.07 6.00
CA LYS A 55 17.43 9.28 4.72
C LYS A 55 16.41 9.17 3.62
N ARG A 56 16.20 10.29 2.93
CA ARG A 56 15.38 10.34 1.72
C ARG A 56 16.18 9.77 0.56
N ILE A 57 15.52 8.95 -0.26
CA ILE A 57 16.08 8.42 -1.51
C ILE A 57 15.89 9.49 -2.59
N GLU A 58 16.94 9.79 -3.36
CA GLU A 58 16.93 10.87 -4.35
C GLU A 58 16.23 10.45 -5.65
N ASN A 59 16.56 9.27 -6.16
CA ASN A 59 16.01 8.67 -7.38
C ASN A 59 14.76 7.82 -7.08
N LEU A 60 13.74 8.45 -6.50
CA LEU A 60 12.50 7.78 -6.09
C LEU A 60 11.29 8.43 -6.76
N ILE A 61 10.40 7.59 -7.29
CA ILE A 61 9.00 7.95 -7.52
C ILE A 61 8.12 7.34 -6.41
N LYS A 62 7.02 8.03 -6.09
CA LYS A 62 5.98 7.54 -5.18
C LYS A 62 4.69 7.38 -5.94
N ILE A 63 4.11 6.19 -5.97
CA ILE A 63 2.77 5.95 -6.55
C ILE A 63 1.78 5.85 -5.38
N SER A 64 0.68 6.58 -5.44
CA SER A 64 -0.34 6.59 -4.37
C SER A 64 -1.74 6.73 -4.94
N GLY A 65 -2.70 6.05 -4.34
CA GLY A 65 -4.10 6.14 -4.74
C GLY A 65 -4.79 7.37 -4.13
N THR A 66 -5.63 8.06 -4.90
CA THR A 66 -6.37 9.24 -4.38
C THR A 66 -7.45 8.88 -3.35
N LYS A 67 -7.84 7.61 -3.26
CA LYS A 67 -8.88 7.10 -2.36
C LYS A 67 -8.37 6.07 -1.34
N ASP A 68 -7.07 5.77 -1.32
CA ASP A 68 -6.50 4.81 -0.35
C ASP A 68 -6.80 5.22 1.09
N LYS A 69 -7.61 4.40 1.78
CA LYS A 69 -8.05 4.64 3.17
C LYS A 69 -7.06 4.12 4.21
N LEU A 70 -6.19 3.18 3.83
CA LEU A 70 -5.20 2.57 4.71
C LEU A 70 -3.91 3.38 4.73
N ASN A 71 -3.52 3.92 3.57
CA ASN A 71 -2.36 4.78 3.42
C ASN A 71 -2.69 6.03 2.59
N PRO A 72 -3.43 7.01 3.17
CA PRO A 72 -3.82 8.21 2.45
C PRO A 72 -2.62 8.95 1.85
N ALA A 73 -2.79 9.41 0.61
CA ALA A 73 -1.79 10.21 -0.08
C ALA A 73 -1.43 11.45 0.76
N SER A 74 -0.16 11.52 1.16
CA SER A 74 0.40 12.55 2.04
C SER A 74 1.81 12.90 1.58
N ASN A 75 2.31 14.07 1.98
CA ASN A 75 3.63 14.57 1.57
C ASN A 75 3.82 14.51 0.04
N ILE A 76 2.81 14.95 -0.70
CA ILE A 76 2.79 14.93 -2.17
C ILE A 76 3.79 15.96 -2.67
N ASP A 77 4.64 15.54 -3.60
CA ASP A 77 5.63 16.37 -4.27
C ASP A 77 5.73 16.04 -5.76
N LYS A 78 6.69 16.65 -6.46
CA LYS A 78 6.89 16.48 -7.90
C LYS A 78 7.20 15.04 -8.35
N ASN A 79 7.63 14.16 -7.44
CA ASN A 79 7.94 12.76 -7.75
C ASN A 79 6.77 11.83 -7.37
N THR A 80 5.63 12.39 -6.96
CA THR A 80 4.45 11.65 -6.55
C THR A 80 3.43 11.55 -7.69
N TYR A 81 3.13 10.32 -8.09
CA TYR A 81 2.10 9.99 -9.07
C TYR A 81 0.84 9.52 -8.36
N LEU A 82 -0.29 10.16 -8.68
CA LEU A 82 -1.58 9.84 -8.10
C LEU A 82 -2.43 9.01 -9.06
N ILE A 83 -2.82 7.81 -8.63
CA ILE A 83 -3.77 6.97 -9.35
C ILE A 83 -5.18 7.45 -9.00
N VAL A 84 -5.87 8.01 -9.99
CA VAL A 84 -7.20 8.60 -9.78
C VAL A 84 -8.21 7.51 -9.46
N ASN A 85 -8.97 7.70 -8.39
CA ASN A 85 -9.83 6.68 -7.78
C ASN A 85 -9.08 5.42 -7.32
N GLY A 86 -7.75 5.47 -7.21
CA GLY A 86 -6.95 4.38 -6.65
C GLY A 86 -7.23 4.21 -5.16
N GLU A 87 -7.75 3.04 -4.79
CA GLU A 87 -7.89 2.56 -3.42
C GLU A 87 -6.64 1.77 -3.01
N HIS A 88 -6.61 1.18 -1.81
CA HIS A 88 -5.41 0.47 -1.33
C HIS A 88 -5.02 -0.73 -2.21
N PHE A 89 -6.00 -1.45 -2.76
CA PHE A 89 -5.77 -2.61 -3.61
C PHE A 89 -5.54 -2.26 -5.10
N MET A 90 -5.23 -0.99 -5.40
CA MET A 90 -5.01 -0.49 -6.76
C MET A 90 -3.95 -1.25 -7.55
N ILE A 91 -2.98 -1.91 -6.90
CA ILE A 91 -1.99 -2.75 -7.60
C ILE A 91 -2.64 -3.88 -8.42
N VAL A 92 -3.81 -4.36 -7.99
CA VAL A 92 -4.63 -5.33 -8.73
C VAL A 92 -5.66 -4.61 -9.59
N ASP A 93 -6.41 -3.67 -9.01
CA ASP A 93 -7.57 -3.06 -9.69
C ASP A 93 -7.19 -2.10 -10.83
N LYS A 94 -5.96 -1.57 -10.79
CA LYS A 94 -5.39 -0.59 -11.74
C LYS A 94 -4.05 -1.08 -12.29
N ALA A 95 -3.87 -2.39 -12.38
CA ALA A 95 -2.61 -3.01 -12.76
C ALA A 95 -2.03 -2.43 -14.06
N ASP A 96 -2.84 -2.29 -15.11
CA ASP A 96 -2.37 -1.77 -16.41
C ASP A 96 -1.84 -0.33 -16.32
N GLU A 97 -2.56 0.57 -15.63
CA GLU A 97 -2.16 1.96 -15.43
C GLU A 97 -0.85 2.05 -14.62
N ILE A 98 -0.76 1.27 -13.54
CA ILE A 98 0.43 1.22 -12.69
C ILE A 98 1.62 0.62 -13.45
N SER A 99 1.41 -0.46 -14.21
CA SER A 99 2.47 -1.09 -15.02
C SER A 99 2.99 -0.16 -16.10
N GLN A 100 2.10 0.56 -16.79
CA GLN A 100 2.50 1.58 -17.77
C GLN A 100 3.34 2.67 -17.12
N LEU A 101 2.90 3.21 -15.97
CA LEU A 101 3.62 4.23 -15.23
C LEU A 101 5.01 3.73 -14.80
N ILE A 102 5.11 2.53 -14.23
CA ILE A 102 6.40 1.94 -13.84
C ILE A 102 7.34 1.84 -15.05
N ASN A 103 6.86 1.29 -16.18
CA ASN A 103 7.68 1.12 -17.37
C ASN A 103 8.14 2.44 -18.00
N GLN A 104 7.34 3.50 -17.86
CA GLN A 104 7.72 4.85 -18.33
C GLN A 104 8.74 5.52 -17.41
N GLN A 105 8.56 5.40 -16.09
CA GLN A 105 9.37 6.14 -15.12
C GLN A 105 10.67 5.43 -14.74
N LEU A 106 10.69 4.10 -14.75
CA LEU A 106 11.85 3.33 -14.31
C LEU A 106 13.12 3.66 -15.13
N PRO A 107 13.11 3.78 -16.47
CA PRO A 107 14.30 4.16 -17.22
C PRO A 107 14.83 5.56 -16.86
N LEU A 108 13.93 6.51 -16.58
CA LEU A 108 14.24 7.90 -16.24
C LEU A 108 14.97 8.01 -14.89
N LEU A 109 14.72 7.08 -13.97
CA LEU A 109 15.39 7.04 -12.67
C LEU A 109 16.89 6.67 -12.75
N PHE A 110 17.34 6.19 -13.91
CA PHE A 110 18.73 5.75 -14.13
C PHE A 110 19.45 6.54 -15.22
N THR A 111 18.81 7.51 -15.88
CA THR A 111 19.40 8.23 -17.01
C THR A 111 20.16 9.51 -16.62
N ASP A 112 20.04 9.95 -15.36
CA ASP A 112 20.73 11.14 -14.84
C ASP A 112 21.91 10.78 -13.88
N GLN A 113 22.60 9.66 -14.11
CA GLN A 113 23.90 9.32 -13.46
C GLN A 113 25.07 9.46 -14.42
#